data_AF-A0A9E6PH91-F1
#
_entry.id   AF-A0A9E6PH91-F1
#
_cell.length_a   1.000
_cell.length_b   1.000
_cell.length_c   1.000
_cell.angle_alpha   90.00
_cell.angle_beta   90.00
_cell.angle_gamma   90.00
#
_symmetry.space_group_name_H-M   'P 1'
#
loop_
_entity.id
_entity.type
_entity.pdbx_description
1 polymer ?
#
loop_
_entity_poly.entity_id
_entity_poly.type
_entity_poly.pdbx_seq_one_letter_code
_entity_poly.pdbx_strand_id
1 'polypeptide(L)'
;MDQDFHYYGTFHSAMSAGFGKDDATLIAKASNFIDFFHEDDYASNWSLVSETEKSPHYNVVAKMEYPRYTFQHGYWSTFKHPEDSVWCTYHFIPGNYDDPAGTPSREDIHGVDVASYIPRHIKRDTRGGEYILRKYNIEKLNDLLWGRMLNRPQSALSRRLIQDTVLCVGDEGRLEKIISLAAGGAAILGSNRSDVIHRFKLILLGIRAHVIADTWAHQDHCGLDNVMNTYWDVNYDPDSWNPLKFGLGRQSIDYNDGSFKGWNNTVLTVGNSTVGYVLNALPGHNPLDIPNSNFEATPNSTSYLGHGWLGHFPDFSSVKFRYKPCWSDPRNTIERDNPKEYEAAWVELTSLFYQAKTGRKLEINEQVKSDISKARQAIETPCDLAKFIPIPGRVTSQKAWQKILPEQPGAQIDTLQEPDSKAVLGGVIERKGTSYVNIQSDLYLFQIAADYHFHFIKHYLKANGIYQFTGEWSKQRSTLSDAIVNLFE
;
A
#
# COMPACT_ATOMS: atom_id res chain seq x y z
N MET A 1 -2.12 -1.97 4.33
CA MET A 1 -2.14 -1.65 5.77
C MET A 1 -3.19 -0.56 5.93
N ASP A 2 -3.58 -0.17 7.15
CA ASP A 2 -4.53 0.94 7.33
C ASP A 2 -3.81 2.25 7.70
N GLN A 3 -4.58 3.34 7.74
CA GLN A 3 -4.11 4.69 8.04
C GLN A 3 -3.32 4.79 9.35
N ASP A 4 -3.61 3.95 10.35
CA ASP A 4 -2.88 3.94 11.61
C ASP A 4 -1.40 3.64 11.40
N PHE A 5 -1.07 2.65 10.57
CA PHE A 5 0.32 2.28 10.31
C PHE A 5 0.93 3.20 9.26
N HIS A 6 0.22 3.46 8.15
CA HIS A 6 0.71 4.35 7.09
C HIS A 6 1.08 5.73 7.61
N TYR A 7 0.34 6.23 8.60
CA TYR A 7 0.67 7.49 9.26
C TYR A 7 1.53 7.30 10.52
N TYR A 8 1.00 6.71 11.59
CA TYR A 8 1.68 6.70 12.89
C TYR A 8 2.81 5.68 12.98
N GLY A 9 2.67 4.51 12.36
CA GLY A 9 3.74 3.51 12.26
C GLY A 9 4.94 4.05 11.47
N THR A 10 4.68 4.65 10.31
CA THR A 10 5.68 5.34 9.48
C THR A 10 6.35 6.49 10.25
N PHE A 11 5.57 7.34 10.94
CA PHE A 11 6.11 8.42 11.77
C PHE A 11 7.05 7.88 12.85
N HIS A 12 6.63 6.85 13.59
CA HIS A 12 7.45 6.23 14.64
C HIS A 12 8.76 5.66 14.07
N SER A 13 8.68 4.99 12.93
CA SER A 13 9.84 4.44 12.22
C SER A 13 10.83 5.53 11.79
N ALA A 14 10.33 6.64 11.22
CA ALA A 14 11.17 7.77 10.82
C ALA A 14 11.83 8.47 12.02
N MET A 15 11.10 8.66 13.13
CA MET A 15 11.65 9.20 14.38
C MET A 15 12.75 8.28 14.95
N SER A 16 12.52 6.96 14.93
CA SER A 16 13.50 5.97 15.43
C SER A 16 14.76 5.93 14.56
N ALA A 17 14.65 6.29 13.28
CA ALA A 17 15.79 6.47 12.38
C ALA A 17 16.53 7.81 12.55
N GLY A 18 16.04 8.72 13.40
CA GLY A 18 16.67 10.00 13.72
C GLY A 18 16.21 11.18 12.88
N PHE A 19 15.06 11.09 12.20
CA PHE A 19 14.41 12.28 11.63
C PHE A 19 13.82 13.16 12.73
N GLY A 20 13.79 14.47 12.49
CA GLY A 20 13.06 15.40 13.35
C GLY A 20 11.56 15.26 13.14
N LYS A 21 10.76 15.74 14.10
CA LYS A 21 9.30 15.63 14.06
C LYS A 21 8.67 16.17 12.78
N ASP A 22 9.09 17.33 12.29
CA ASP A 22 8.45 17.94 11.11
C ASP A 22 8.73 17.12 9.85
N ASP A 23 9.98 16.66 9.68
CA ASP A 23 10.37 15.76 8.59
C ASP A 23 9.62 14.43 8.67
N ALA A 24 9.56 13.81 9.86
CA ALA A 24 8.84 12.57 10.09
C ALA A 24 7.32 12.73 9.84
N THR A 25 6.77 13.90 10.17
CA THR A 25 5.37 14.24 9.90
C THR A 25 5.11 14.31 8.39
N LEU A 26 5.99 14.95 7.61
CA LEU A 26 5.84 15.02 6.16
C LEU A 26 5.99 13.65 5.49
N ILE A 27 6.94 12.82 5.92
CA ILE A 27 7.09 11.42 5.46
C ILE A 27 5.79 10.65 5.73
N ALA A 28 5.25 10.73 6.95
CA ALA A 28 4.01 10.05 7.32
C ALA A 28 2.78 10.54 6.54
N LYS A 29 2.67 11.86 6.32
CA LYS A 29 1.62 12.43 5.46
C LYS A 29 1.71 11.89 4.03
N ALA A 30 2.91 11.90 3.46
CA ALA A 30 3.12 11.40 2.09
C ALA A 30 2.88 9.90 1.97
N SER A 31 3.21 9.09 2.98
CA SER A 31 2.85 7.68 3.02
C SER A 31 1.33 7.52 3.03
N ASN A 32 0.64 8.09 4.01
CA ASN A 32 -0.81 7.99 4.14
C ASN A 32 -1.56 8.51 2.90
N PHE A 33 -1.06 9.55 2.24
CA PHE A 33 -1.74 10.17 1.11
C PHE A 33 -1.79 9.28 -0.14
N ILE A 34 -1.02 8.18 -0.22
CA ILE A 34 -1.11 7.21 -1.32
C ILE A 34 -2.51 6.59 -1.41
N ASP A 35 -3.15 6.28 -0.27
CA ASP A 35 -4.52 5.75 -0.22
C ASP A 35 -5.60 6.80 -0.53
N PHE A 36 -5.25 8.09 -0.60
CA PHE A 36 -6.22 9.19 -0.69
C PHE A 36 -6.02 10.11 -1.89
N PHE A 37 -5.01 9.86 -2.71
CA PHE A 37 -4.83 10.57 -3.95
C PHE A 37 -5.54 9.84 -5.09
N HIS A 38 -6.86 10.03 -5.15
CA HIS A 38 -7.76 9.30 -6.05
C HIS A 38 -8.33 10.13 -7.21
N GLU A 39 -8.86 9.43 -8.20
CA GLU A 39 -9.39 9.98 -9.43
C GLU A 39 -10.57 10.94 -9.22
N ASP A 40 -11.52 10.63 -8.33
CA ASP A 40 -12.69 11.50 -8.12
C ASP A 40 -12.30 12.91 -7.65
N ASP A 41 -11.26 13.01 -6.82
CA ASP A 41 -10.80 14.28 -6.27
C ASP A 41 -9.72 14.93 -7.12
N TYR A 42 -8.91 14.19 -7.87
CA TYR A 42 -7.71 14.76 -8.50
C TYR A 42 -7.66 14.60 -10.02
N ALA A 43 -8.46 13.72 -10.64
CA ALA A 43 -8.44 13.49 -12.08
C ALA A 43 -9.04 14.66 -12.87
N SER A 44 -8.20 15.67 -13.11
CA SER A 44 -8.47 16.80 -13.99
C SER A 44 -7.19 17.24 -14.68
N ASN A 45 -7.31 18.09 -15.69
CA ASN A 45 -6.15 18.81 -16.19
C ASN A 45 -5.64 19.76 -15.11
N TRP A 46 -4.32 19.84 -14.96
CA TRP A 46 -3.68 20.74 -14.01
C TRP A 46 -2.97 21.87 -14.76
N SER A 47 -3.31 23.12 -14.41
CA SER A 47 -2.50 24.29 -14.72
C SER A 47 -1.57 24.53 -13.53
N LEU A 48 -0.28 24.40 -13.78
CA LEU A 48 0.76 24.55 -12.78
C LEU A 48 1.16 26.03 -12.71
N VAL A 49 1.03 26.64 -11.54
CA VAL A 49 1.12 28.10 -11.37
C VAL A 49 2.09 28.48 -10.25
N SER A 50 2.65 29.69 -10.32
CA SER A 50 3.56 30.20 -9.29
C SER A 50 2.85 30.75 -8.05
N GLU A 51 1.59 31.16 -8.20
CA GLU A 51 0.78 31.77 -7.13
C GLU A 51 0.50 30.77 -6.00
N THR A 52 0.45 31.26 -4.76
CA THR A 52 0.11 30.46 -3.57
C THR A 52 -1.33 30.64 -3.11
N GLU A 53 -2.02 31.65 -3.66
CA GLU A 53 -3.39 32.03 -3.31
C GLU A 53 -4.20 32.31 -4.58
N LYS A 54 -5.53 32.43 -4.44
CA LYS A 54 -6.42 32.69 -5.57
C LYS A 54 -6.08 34.03 -6.21
N SER A 55 -5.97 34.03 -7.54
CA SER A 55 -5.65 35.22 -8.33
C SER A 55 -6.64 35.40 -9.49
N PRO A 56 -6.98 36.65 -9.87
CA PRO A 56 -7.69 36.89 -11.13
C PRO A 56 -6.85 36.54 -12.36
N HIS A 57 -5.51 36.51 -12.21
CA HIS A 57 -4.56 36.18 -13.27
C HIS A 57 -3.48 35.24 -12.74
N TYR A 58 -3.49 34.00 -13.20
CA TYR A 58 -2.46 33.03 -12.86
C TYR A 58 -1.31 33.04 -13.87
N ASN A 59 -0.08 33.05 -13.38
CA ASN A 59 1.10 32.78 -14.18
C ASN A 59 1.27 31.26 -14.35
N VAL A 60 0.74 30.73 -15.45
CA VAL A 60 0.83 29.30 -15.78
C VAL A 60 2.23 28.97 -16.27
N VAL A 61 2.97 28.25 -15.44
CA VAL A 61 4.34 27.78 -15.70
C VAL A 61 4.34 26.56 -16.61
N ALA A 62 3.39 25.64 -16.40
CA ALA A 62 3.28 24.41 -17.16
C ALA A 62 1.84 23.87 -17.11
N LYS A 63 1.55 22.90 -17.96
CA LYS A 63 0.27 22.17 -17.96
C LYS A 63 0.54 20.68 -17.92
N MET A 64 -0.32 19.95 -17.22
CA MET A 64 -0.29 18.50 -17.11
C MET A 64 -1.68 17.95 -17.43
N GLU A 65 -1.71 16.96 -18.32
CA GLU A 65 -2.90 16.19 -18.64
C GLU A 65 -3.03 15.04 -17.64
N TYR A 66 -4.00 15.17 -16.72
CA TYR A 66 -4.30 14.26 -15.63
C TYR A 66 -3.11 13.92 -14.69
N PRO A 67 -3.26 14.13 -13.38
CA PRO A 67 -2.28 13.57 -12.45
C PRO A 67 -2.36 12.04 -12.46
N ARG A 68 -1.23 11.41 -12.17
CA ARG A 68 -1.14 9.99 -11.83
C ARG A 68 -1.68 9.78 -10.42
N TYR A 69 -3.00 9.62 -10.31
CA TYR A 69 -3.64 9.18 -9.07
C TYR A 69 -3.04 7.83 -8.60
N THR A 70 -2.97 7.62 -7.30
CA THR A 70 -2.33 6.44 -6.69
C THR A 70 -3.34 5.44 -6.13
N PHE A 71 -4.60 5.86 -5.98
CA PHE A 71 -5.71 5.05 -5.52
C PHE A 71 -6.90 5.17 -6.48
N GLN A 72 -7.67 4.08 -6.64
CA GLN A 72 -8.93 4.08 -7.40
C GLN A 72 -10.12 4.00 -6.45
N HIS A 73 -10.86 5.10 -6.35
CA HIS A 73 -12.05 5.26 -5.49
C HIS A 73 -13.33 5.37 -6.31
N GLY A 74 -14.44 4.81 -5.81
CA GLY A 74 -15.79 5.13 -6.29
C GLY A 74 -16.57 3.98 -6.94
N TYR A 75 -17.90 4.00 -6.79
CA TYR A 75 -18.81 2.95 -7.28
C TYR A 75 -18.80 2.81 -8.82
N TRP A 76 -18.69 3.93 -9.56
CA TRP A 76 -18.70 3.90 -11.03
C TRP A 76 -17.36 3.49 -11.65
N SER A 77 -16.23 3.79 -10.99
CA SER A 77 -14.91 3.26 -11.35
C SER A 77 -14.80 1.78 -10.98
N THR A 78 -15.43 1.33 -9.88
CA THR A 78 -15.47 -0.10 -9.50
C THR A 78 -16.24 -1.02 -10.47
N PHE A 79 -17.12 -0.48 -11.32
CA PHE A 79 -17.77 -1.25 -12.40
C PHE A 79 -16.92 -1.40 -13.66
N LYS A 80 -15.90 -0.57 -13.83
CA LYS A 80 -14.90 -0.74 -14.88
C LYS A 80 -13.79 -1.60 -14.29
N HIS A 81 -13.22 -2.50 -15.10
CA HIS A 81 -12.02 -3.20 -14.65
C HIS A 81 -10.98 -2.16 -14.23
N PRO A 82 -10.32 -2.36 -13.08
CA PRO A 82 -9.27 -1.47 -12.63
C PRO A 82 -8.18 -1.33 -13.69
N GLU A 83 -7.46 -0.22 -13.61
CA GLU A 83 -6.30 -0.06 -14.47
C GLU A 83 -5.19 -0.97 -13.92
N ASP A 84 -4.65 -1.85 -14.77
CA ASP A 84 -3.78 -3.01 -14.51
C ASP A 84 -2.43 -2.71 -13.80
N SER A 85 -2.26 -1.49 -13.32
CA SER A 85 -0.98 -0.92 -12.93
C SER A 85 -1.03 -0.03 -11.70
N VAL A 86 -2.16 0.61 -11.37
CA VAL A 86 -2.27 1.48 -10.18
C VAL A 86 -1.93 0.68 -8.91
N TRP A 87 -2.68 -0.38 -8.69
CA TRP A 87 -2.54 -1.28 -7.54
C TRP A 87 -1.20 -2.02 -7.55
N CYS A 88 -0.76 -2.51 -8.70
CA CYS A 88 0.53 -3.18 -8.86
C CYS A 88 1.73 -2.27 -8.54
N THR A 89 1.60 -0.95 -8.74
CA THR A 89 2.70 -0.02 -8.46
C THR A 89 2.68 0.51 -7.04
N TYR A 90 1.51 0.87 -6.50
CA TYR A 90 1.47 1.59 -5.22
C TYR A 90 1.16 0.72 -4.01
N HIS A 91 0.60 -0.47 -4.19
CA HIS A 91 0.10 -1.29 -3.07
C HIS A 91 0.58 -2.76 -3.11
N PHE A 92 0.75 -3.36 -4.29
CA PHE A 92 1.05 -4.81 -4.42
C PHE A 92 2.23 -5.07 -5.35
N ILE A 93 3.44 -4.71 -4.94
CA ILE A 93 4.61 -4.89 -5.81
C ILE A 93 4.86 -6.38 -6.11
N PRO A 94 4.89 -6.78 -7.38
CA PRO A 94 5.15 -8.17 -7.76
C PRO A 94 6.47 -8.69 -7.20
N GLY A 95 6.47 -9.90 -6.65
CA GLY A 95 7.67 -10.47 -6.05
C GLY A 95 7.83 -11.97 -6.13
N ASN A 96 6.90 -12.73 -6.71
CA ASN A 96 6.93 -14.20 -6.68
C ASN A 96 7.69 -14.81 -7.88
N TYR A 97 8.94 -14.40 -8.05
CA TYR A 97 9.83 -14.85 -9.13
C TYR A 97 11.26 -14.97 -8.63
N ASP A 98 12.10 -15.67 -9.39
CA ASP A 98 13.52 -15.79 -9.06
C ASP A 98 14.23 -14.45 -9.25
N ASP A 99 15.24 -14.21 -8.44
CA ASP A 99 16.04 -12.99 -8.52
C ASP A 99 16.68 -12.86 -9.91
N PRO A 100 16.39 -11.77 -10.65
CA PRO A 100 17.12 -11.46 -11.86
C PRO A 100 18.62 -11.28 -11.58
N ALA A 101 19.45 -11.42 -12.61
CA ALA A 101 20.90 -11.22 -12.48
C ALA A 101 21.23 -9.82 -11.95
N GLY A 102 22.20 -9.72 -11.03
CA GLY A 102 22.61 -8.45 -10.43
C GLY A 102 21.67 -7.92 -9.34
N THR A 103 20.64 -8.67 -8.95
CA THR A 103 19.80 -8.31 -7.81
C THR A 103 20.63 -8.28 -6.52
N PRO A 104 20.62 -7.18 -5.74
CA PRO A 104 21.34 -7.11 -4.48
C PRO A 104 20.74 -8.09 -3.46
N SER A 105 21.59 -8.65 -2.60
CA SER A 105 21.13 -9.48 -1.47
C SER A 105 20.46 -8.63 -0.40
N ARG A 106 19.72 -9.26 0.51
CA ARG A 106 19.15 -8.56 1.67
C ARG A 106 20.23 -7.99 2.59
N GLU A 107 21.38 -8.64 2.70
CA GLU A 107 22.53 -8.15 3.47
C GLU A 107 23.19 -6.94 2.78
N ASP A 108 23.21 -6.91 1.44
CA ASP A 108 23.67 -5.75 0.68
C ASP A 108 22.77 -4.54 0.92
N ILE A 109 21.45 -4.74 0.99
CA ILE A 109 20.48 -3.67 1.20
C ILE A 109 20.42 -3.22 2.67
N HIS A 110 20.28 -4.14 3.60
CA HIS A 110 19.94 -3.80 4.99
C HIS A 110 21.13 -3.88 5.95
N GLY A 111 22.18 -4.62 5.59
CA GLY A 111 23.20 -5.07 6.53
C GLY A 111 22.82 -6.36 7.24
N VAL A 112 23.82 -7.02 7.82
CA VAL A 112 23.67 -8.37 8.41
C VAL A 112 22.72 -8.38 9.60
N ASP A 113 22.69 -7.30 10.40
CA ASP A 113 21.88 -7.21 11.61
C ASP A 113 20.38 -7.07 11.33
N VAL A 114 20.01 -6.29 10.30
CA VAL A 114 18.60 -6.07 9.89
C VAL A 114 18.11 -7.16 8.94
N ALA A 115 18.96 -7.63 8.01
CA ALA A 115 18.88 -9.04 7.59
C ALA A 115 18.97 -9.92 8.86
N SER A 116 18.89 -11.23 8.93
CA SER A 116 18.74 -11.94 10.25
C SER A 116 17.46 -11.62 11.06
N TYR A 117 17.05 -10.35 11.28
CA TYR A 117 15.84 -9.97 12.00
C TYR A 117 14.57 -10.14 11.16
N ILE A 118 14.61 -9.70 9.89
CA ILE A 118 13.45 -9.82 9.00
C ILE A 118 13.34 -11.23 8.35
N PRO A 119 12.13 -11.68 7.97
CA PRO A 119 11.95 -12.95 7.26
C PRO A 119 12.69 -13.09 5.91
N ARG A 120 12.92 -14.37 5.56
CA ARG A 120 13.22 -14.88 4.21
C ARG A 120 12.34 -14.28 3.11
N HIS A 121 12.87 -13.95 1.93
CA HIS A 121 12.02 -14.03 0.72
C HIS A 121 11.56 -15.48 0.55
N ILE A 122 10.26 -15.66 0.29
CA ILE A 122 9.64 -16.97 0.10
C ILE A 122 8.87 -16.91 -1.21
N LYS A 123 9.14 -17.85 -2.12
CA LYS A 123 8.32 -18.08 -3.31
C LYS A 123 7.16 -19.02 -2.98
N ARG A 124 6.00 -18.76 -3.56
CA ARG A 124 4.80 -19.62 -3.48
C ARG A 124 4.67 -20.45 -4.74
N ASP A 125 4.32 -21.72 -4.57
CA ASP A 125 3.80 -22.55 -5.66
C ASP A 125 2.35 -22.14 -5.95
N THR A 126 2.14 -21.48 -7.08
CA THR A 126 0.82 -20.99 -7.51
C THR A 126 0.06 -21.98 -8.38
N ARG A 127 0.56 -23.22 -8.54
CA ARG A 127 -0.10 -24.27 -9.32
C ARG A 127 -0.69 -25.39 -8.47
N GLY A 128 -0.49 -25.36 -7.15
CA GLY A 128 -1.05 -26.38 -6.24
C GLY A 128 -2.58 -26.50 -6.32
N GLY A 129 -3.28 -25.40 -6.60
CA GLY A 129 -4.74 -25.37 -6.74
C GLY A 129 -5.28 -25.67 -8.15
N GLU A 130 -4.41 -25.92 -9.13
CA GLU A 130 -4.78 -26.08 -10.54
C GLU A 130 -5.86 -27.15 -10.77
N TYR A 131 -5.74 -28.31 -10.12
CA TYR A 131 -6.67 -29.42 -10.32
C TYR A 131 -8.10 -29.09 -9.84
N ILE A 132 -8.22 -28.26 -8.80
CA ILE A 132 -9.53 -27.78 -8.30
C ILE A 132 -10.11 -26.72 -9.22
N LEU A 133 -9.28 -25.81 -9.74
CA LEU A 133 -9.74 -24.85 -10.75
C LEU A 133 -10.19 -25.56 -12.02
N ARG A 134 -9.50 -26.60 -12.49
CA ARG A 134 -9.97 -27.42 -13.62
C ARG A 134 -11.34 -28.06 -13.38
N LYS A 135 -11.65 -28.41 -12.12
CA LYS A 135 -12.92 -29.03 -11.74
C LYS A 135 -14.07 -28.03 -11.64
N TYR A 136 -13.83 -26.83 -11.09
CA TYR A 136 -14.90 -25.89 -10.73
C TYR A 136 -14.89 -24.57 -11.51
N ASN A 137 -13.76 -24.17 -12.10
CA ASN A 137 -13.61 -22.88 -12.78
C ASN A 137 -12.52 -22.92 -13.87
N ILE A 138 -12.73 -23.76 -14.89
CA ILE A 138 -11.73 -24.03 -15.94
C ILE A 138 -11.34 -22.77 -16.74
N GLU A 139 -12.26 -21.82 -16.87
CA GLU A 139 -12.04 -20.56 -17.61
C GLU A 139 -10.97 -19.68 -16.95
N LYS A 140 -10.80 -19.80 -15.63
CA LYS A 140 -9.81 -19.05 -14.84
C LYS A 140 -8.47 -19.76 -14.71
N LEU A 141 -8.24 -20.87 -15.42
CA LEU A 141 -6.98 -21.60 -15.31
C LEU A 141 -5.76 -20.79 -15.80
N ASN A 142 -5.94 -19.98 -16.85
CA ASN A 142 -4.86 -19.15 -17.41
C ASN A 142 -4.42 -18.04 -16.46
N ASP A 143 -5.25 -17.68 -15.48
CA ASP A 143 -4.91 -16.67 -14.48
C ASP A 143 -3.70 -17.07 -13.63
N LEU A 144 -3.46 -18.38 -13.44
CA LEU A 144 -2.30 -18.91 -12.71
C LEU A 144 -0.96 -18.62 -13.41
N LEU A 145 -0.97 -18.25 -14.69
CA LEU A 145 0.24 -17.81 -15.41
C LEU A 145 0.79 -16.51 -14.81
N TRP A 146 -0.05 -15.74 -14.15
CA TRP A 146 0.33 -14.50 -13.47
C TRP A 146 0.89 -14.72 -12.07
N GLY A 147 1.17 -15.96 -11.65
CA GLY A 147 1.69 -16.26 -10.31
C GLY A 147 2.93 -15.46 -9.89
N ARG A 148 3.71 -14.94 -10.85
CA ARG A 148 4.84 -14.02 -10.60
C ARG A 148 4.41 -12.66 -10.02
N MET A 149 3.16 -12.27 -10.26
CA MET A 149 2.55 -11.02 -9.80
C MET A 149 2.07 -11.07 -8.34
N LEU A 150 2.18 -12.22 -7.66
CA LEU A 150 1.94 -12.26 -6.22
C LEU A 150 2.94 -11.34 -5.51
N ASN A 151 2.38 -10.47 -4.67
CA ASN A 151 3.09 -9.52 -3.84
C ASN A 151 3.92 -10.25 -2.77
N ARG A 152 5.22 -9.96 -2.71
CA ARG A 152 6.15 -10.60 -1.76
C ARG A 152 7.19 -9.58 -1.25
N PRO A 153 7.34 -9.43 0.07
CA PRO A 153 8.41 -8.64 0.65
C PRO A 153 9.74 -9.33 0.39
N GLN A 154 10.80 -8.53 0.50
CA GLN A 154 12.15 -9.00 0.27
C GLN A 154 12.36 -9.60 -1.13
N SER A 155 11.45 -9.41 -2.09
CA SER A 155 11.65 -9.82 -3.48
C SER A 155 12.71 -8.96 -4.17
N ALA A 156 13.16 -9.37 -5.35
CA ALA A 156 14.14 -8.61 -6.11
C ALA A 156 13.71 -7.15 -6.36
N LEU A 157 12.45 -6.92 -6.74
CA LEU A 157 11.91 -5.57 -6.92
C LEU A 157 11.84 -4.79 -5.61
N SER A 158 11.38 -5.41 -4.52
CA SER A 158 11.35 -4.79 -3.19
C SER A 158 12.75 -4.35 -2.72
N ARG A 159 13.78 -5.17 -2.94
CA ARG A 159 15.17 -4.83 -2.61
C ARG A 159 15.74 -3.75 -3.51
N ARG A 160 15.45 -3.79 -4.82
CA ARG A 160 15.87 -2.75 -5.78
C ARG A 160 15.17 -1.41 -5.50
N LEU A 161 13.92 -1.44 -5.03
CA LEU A 161 13.16 -0.26 -4.60
C LEU A 161 13.87 0.49 -3.49
N ILE A 162 14.33 -0.23 -2.46
CA ILE A 162 15.10 0.36 -1.35
C ILE A 162 16.45 0.87 -1.84
N GLN A 163 17.15 0.09 -2.67
CA GLN A 163 18.43 0.51 -3.24
C GLN A 163 18.30 1.83 -4.01
N ASP A 164 17.33 1.94 -4.92
CA ASP A 164 17.07 3.17 -5.67
C ASP A 164 16.70 4.32 -4.75
N THR A 165 15.89 4.06 -3.71
CA THR A 165 15.51 5.08 -2.75
C THR A 165 16.73 5.63 -2.02
N VAL A 166 17.60 4.77 -1.49
CA VAL A 166 18.84 5.16 -0.80
C VAL A 166 19.79 5.93 -1.74
N LEU A 167 19.91 5.50 -3.00
CA LEU A 167 20.70 6.21 -4.01
C LEU A 167 20.13 7.61 -4.30
N CYS A 168 18.82 7.72 -4.49
CA CYS A 168 18.16 9.01 -4.74
C CYS A 168 18.35 9.97 -3.56
N VAL A 169 18.06 9.53 -2.34
CA VAL A 169 18.08 10.42 -1.17
C VAL A 169 19.48 10.76 -0.68
N GLY A 170 20.49 10.02 -1.10
CA GLY A 170 21.91 10.28 -0.85
C GLY A 170 22.59 11.18 -1.89
N ASP A 171 21.91 11.48 -3.00
CA ASP A 171 22.44 12.29 -4.11
C ASP A 171 21.45 13.40 -4.49
N GLU A 172 21.69 14.62 -3.99
CA GLU A 172 20.87 15.79 -4.34
C GLU A 172 20.84 16.06 -5.84
N GLY A 173 21.95 15.81 -6.55
CA GLY A 173 22.02 15.98 -8.01
C GLY A 173 21.06 15.05 -8.74
N ARG A 174 20.86 13.83 -8.23
CA ARG A 174 19.86 12.90 -8.74
C ARG A 174 18.44 13.38 -8.46
N LEU A 175 18.14 13.87 -7.25
CA LEU A 175 16.83 14.44 -6.92
C LEU A 175 16.50 15.65 -7.81
N GLU A 176 17.46 16.54 -8.02
CA GLU A 176 17.33 17.67 -8.93
C GLU A 176 17.09 17.22 -10.35
N LYS A 177 17.78 16.16 -10.79
CA LYS A 177 17.59 15.63 -12.14
C LYS A 177 16.16 15.12 -12.31
N ILE A 178 15.61 14.42 -11.32
CA ILE A 178 14.20 13.97 -11.33
C ILE A 178 13.27 15.17 -11.44
N ILE A 179 13.41 16.18 -10.57
CA ILE A 179 12.55 17.38 -10.57
C ILE A 179 12.69 18.15 -11.90
N SER A 180 13.90 18.26 -12.47
CA SER A 180 14.14 18.96 -13.73
C SER A 180 13.41 18.36 -14.92
N LEU A 181 13.08 17.06 -14.85
CA LEU A 181 12.33 16.33 -15.88
C LEU A 181 10.81 16.45 -15.70
N ALA A 182 10.34 17.05 -14.62
CA ALA A 182 8.93 17.33 -14.38
C ALA A 182 8.45 18.56 -15.18
N ALA A 183 7.15 18.60 -15.48
CA ALA A 183 6.51 19.76 -16.08
C ALA A 183 6.73 21.04 -15.23
N GLY A 184 7.44 22.03 -15.78
CA GLY A 184 7.80 23.24 -15.02
C GLY A 184 8.95 23.05 -14.03
N GLY A 185 9.67 21.93 -14.08
CA GLY A 185 10.78 21.60 -13.18
C GLY A 185 11.86 22.68 -13.02
N ALA A 186 12.20 23.38 -14.12
CA ALA A 186 13.13 24.51 -14.07
C ALA A 186 12.64 25.67 -13.18
N ALA A 187 11.33 25.96 -13.19
CA ALA A 187 10.74 26.99 -12.34
C ALA A 187 10.64 26.54 -10.88
N ILE A 188 10.36 25.25 -10.65
CA ILE A 188 10.36 24.64 -9.31
C ILE A 188 11.74 24.81 -8.66
N LEU A 189 12.80 24.46 -9.39
CA LEU A 189 14.19 24.54 -8.91
C LEU A 189 14.72 25.97 -8.84
N GLY A 190 14.18 26.89 -9.63
CA GLY A 190 14.58 28.31 -9.63
C GLY A 190 14.23 29.06 -8.35
N SER A 191 13.27 28.55 -7.56
CA SER A 191 12.75 29.21 -6.36
C SER A 191 12.90 28.30 -5.14
N ASN A 192 13.65 28.75 -4.14
CA ASN A 192 13.88 28.02 -2.87
C ASN A 192 14.37 26.57 -3.05
N ARG A 193 15.35 26.37 -3.96
CA ARG A 193 15.90 25.06 -4.37
C ARG A 193 16.14 24.08 -3.21
N SER A 194 16.78 24.53 -2.14
CA SER A 194 17.14 23.67 -1.00
C SER A 194 15.91 23.10 -0.30
N ASP A 195 14.88 23.93 -0.07
CA ASP A 195 13.62 23.51 0.55
C ASP A 195 12.86 22.52 -0.34
N VAL A 196 12.80 22.81 -1.64
CA VAL A 196 12.16 21.94 -2.64
C VAL A 196 12.80 20.56 -2.66
N ILE A 197 14.13 20.49 -2.73
CA ILE A 197 14.87 19.21 -2.73
C ILE A 197 14.63 18.45 -1.42
N HIS A 198 14.67 19.16 -0.29
CA HIS A 198 14.42 18.57 1.03
C HIS A 198 13.01 17.98 1.14
N ARG A 199 11.97 18.74 0.81
CA ARG A 199 10.58 18.25 0.85
C ARG A 199 10.35 17.13 -0.15
N PHE A 200 10.88 17.24 -1.37
CA PHE A 200 10.79 16.17 -2.36
C PHE A 200 11.43 14.86 -1.88
N LYS A 201 12.61 14.94 -1.24
CA LYS A 201 13.27 13.78 -0.60
C LYS A 201 12.35 13.11 0.42
N LEU A 202 11.75 13.88 1.33
CA LEU A 202 10.86 13.37 2.37
C LEU A 202 9.58 12.75 1.80
N ILE A 203 9.01 13.37 0.78
CA ILE A 203 7.81 12.87 0.11
C ILE A 203 8.11 11.57 -0.63
N LEU A 204 9.24 11.48 -1.36
CA LEU A 204 9.66 10.22 -2.00
C LEU A 204 9.87 9.10 -0.97
N LEU A 205 10.45 9.40 0.19
CA LEU A 205 10.57 8.46 1.30
C LEU A 205 9.20 7.98 1.79
N GLY A 206 8.23 8.88 1.95
CA GLY A 206 6.87 8.52 2.36
C GLY A 206 6.17 7.60 1.36
N ILE A 207 6.24 7.91 0.07
CA ILE A 207 5.65 7.06 -0.99
C ILE A 207 6.28 5.66 -0.98
N ARG A 208 7.61 5.58 -0.91
CA ARG A 208 8.32 4.28 -0.89
C ARG A 208 8.02 3.50 0.40
N ALA A 209 7.86 4.20 1.52
CA ALA A 209 7.47 3.60 2.79
C ALA A 209 6.07 2.98 2.74
N HIS A 210 5.09 3.68 2.16
CA HIS A 210 3.74 3.14 1.92
C HIS A 210 3.80 1.79 1.21
N VAL A 211 4.48 1.77 0.05
CA VAL A 211 4.54 0.59 -0.79
C VAL A 211 5.23 -0.58 -0.08
N ILE A 212 6.33 -0.33 0.65
CA ILE A 212 7.01 -1.36 1.44
C ILE A 212 6.09 -1.90 2.54
N ALA A 213 5.36 -1.03 3.23
CA ALA A 213 4.41 -1.41 4.27
C ALA A 213 3.31 -2.32 3.70
N ASP A 214 2.67 -1.92 2.61
CA ASP A 214 1.64 -2.74 1.95
C ASP A 214 2.19 -4.07 1.40
N THR A 215 3.44 -4.06 0.93
CA THR A 215 4.14 -5.29 0.50
C THR A 215 4.17 -6.35 1.61
N TRP A 216 4.39 -5.94 2.85
CA TRP A 216 4.41 -6.85 4.00
C TRP A 216 3.03 -7.34 4.41
N ALA A 217 2.04 -6.44 4.44
CA ALA A 217 0.68 -6.77 4.86
C ALA A 217 -0.04 -7.67 3.85
N HIS A 218 -0.03 -7.27 2.58
CA HIS A 218 -0.81 -7.88 1.51
C HIS A 218 -0.05 -8.96 0.75
N GLN A 219 0.81 -9.70 1.45
CA GLN A 219 1.46 -10.88 0.87
C GLN A 219 0.44 -11.81 0.25
N ASP A 220 0.86 -12.52 -0.80
CA ASP A 220 0.08 -13.59 -1.41
C ASP A 220 -1.18 -13.12 -2.20
N HIS A 221 -1.28 -11.82 -2.47
CA HIS A 221 -2.26 -11.20 -3.38
C HIS A 221 -1.55 -10.59 -4.58
N CYS A 222 -2.22 -10.47 -5.72
CA CYS A 222 -1.72 -9.73 -6.88
C CYS A 222 -2.55 -8.46 -7.12
N GLY A 223 -1.89 -7.41 -7.61
CA GLY A 223 -2.57 -6.16 -8.00
C GLY A 223 -3.34 -6.25 -9.33
N LEU A 224 -3.74 -7.45 -9.75
CA LEU A 224 -4.52 -7.71 -10.97
C LEU A 224 -5.90 -8.25 -10.60
N ASP A 225 -6.90 -8.00 -11.45
CA ASP A 225 -8.21 -8.64 -11.38
C ASP A 225 -8.07 -10.12 -11.80
N ASN A 226 -7.81 -10.98 -10.82
CA ASN A 226 -7.36 -12.34 -11.06
C ASN A 226 -7.91 -13.32 -10.02
N VAL A 227 -8.18 -14.56 -10.43
CA VAL A 227 -8.68 -15.61 -9.50
C VAL A 227 -7.74 -15.83 -8.31
N MET A 228 -6.44 -15.57 -8.44
CA MET A 228 -5.44 -15.73 -7.37
C MET A 228 -5.72 -14.90 -6.12
N ASN A 229 -6.56 -13.87 -6.22
CA ASN A 229 -7.01 -13.07 -5.08
C ASN A 229 -8.19 -13.70 -4.32
N THR A 230 -8.66 -14.88 -4.75
CA THR A 230 -9.75 -15.63 -4.11
C THR A 230 -9.24 -16.76 -3.22
N TYR A 231 -10.14 -17.31 -2.41
CA TYR A 231 -9.83 -18.42 -1.51
C TYR A 231 -11.00 -19.39 -1.39
N TRP A 232 -10.67 -20.61 -0.98
CA TRP A 232 -11.62 -21.65 -0.57
C TRP A 232 -11.93 -21.52 0.92
N ASP A 233 -13.10 -22.02 1.32
CA ASP A 233 -13.45 -22.15 2.73
C ASP A 233 -12.30 -22.78 3.52
N VAL A 234 -11.94 -22.22 4.67
CA VAL A 234 -10.81 -22.72 5.49
C VAL A 234 -10.99 -24.20 5.88
N ASN A 235 -12.24 -24.66 5.97
CA ASN A 235 -12.59 -26.04 6.27
C ASN A 235 -12.86 -26.91 5.02
N TYR A 236 -12.64 -26.36 3.82
CA TYR A 236 -12.76 -27.09 2.56
C TYR A 236 -11.81 -28.28 2.55
N ASP A 237 -12.32 -29.46 2.19
CA ASP A 237 -11.53 -30.67 2.04
C ASP A 237 -11.83 -31.26 0.65
N PRO A 238 -10.85 -31.21 -0.29
CA PRO A 238 -11.06 -31.64 -1.66
C PRO A 238 -11.33 -33.14 -1.79
N ASP A 239 -10.96 -33.93 -0.77
CA ASP A 239 -11.10 -35.39 -0.74
C ASP A 239 -12.31 -35.84 0.12
N SER A 240 -13.00 -34.90 0.77
CA SER A 240 -14.15 -35.17 1.63
C SER A 240 -15.45 -35.40 0.84
N TRP A 241 -16.20 -36.39 1.31
CA TRP A 241 -17.56 -36.73 0.88
C TRP A 241 -18.65 -36.05 1.75
N ASN A 242 -18.26 -35.31 2.80
CA ASN A 242 -19.18 -34.50 3.60
C ASN A 242 -19.62 -33.25 2.80
N PRO A 243 -20.92 -33.06 2.53
CA PRO A 243 -21.44 -31.89 1.80
C PRO A 243 -21.07 -30.55 2.44
N LEU A 244 -20.93 -30.48 3.77
CA LEU A 244 -20.53 -29.27 4.49
C LEU A 244 -19.05 -28.89 4.29
N LYS A 245 -18.24 -29.82 3.80
CA LYS A 245 -16.81 -29.64 3.46
C LYS A 245 -16.56 -29.70 1.95
N PHE A 246 -17.62 -29.89 1.17
CA PHE A 246 -17.56 -29.92 -0.29
C PHE A 246 -17.46 -28.48 -0.82
N GLY A 247 -16.89 -28.29 -2.01
CA GLY A 247 -16.47 -26.99 -2.58
C GLY A 247 -17.57 -25.94 -2.86
N LEU A 248 -18.75 -26.11 -2.24
CA LEU A 248 -19.85 -25.15 -2.16
C LEU A 248 -19.81 -24.36 -0.83
N GLY A 249 -18.67 -24.37 -0.12
CA GLY A 249 -18.49 -23.76 1.19
C GLY A 249 -18.79 -22.26 1.20
N ARG A 250 -19.03 -21.70 2.39
CA ARG A 250 -19.43 -20.30 2.59
C ARG A 250 -18.30 -19.31 2.34
N GLN A 251 -17.10 -19.79 1.99
CA GLN A 251 -15.85 -19.00 1.92
C GLN A 251 -15.50 -18.42 3.29
N SER A 252 -15.49 -19.29 4.30
CA SER A 252 -15.08 -18.90 5.66
C SER A 252 -13.57 -18.81 5.82
N ILE A 253 -13.12 -17.95 6.73
CA ILE A 253 -11.75 -17.85 7.23
C ILE A 253 -11.75 -18.00 8.75
N ASP A 254 -10.64 -18.49 9.30
CA ASP A 254 -10.43 -18.42 10.75
C ASP A 254 -9.55 -17.21 11.09
N TYR A 255 -9.81 -16.55 12.22
CA TYR A 255 -9.03 -15.42 12.68
C TYR A 255 -8.89 -15.35 14.20
N ASN A 256 -7.83 -14.71 14.65
CA ASN A 256 -7.57 -14.37 16.03
C ASN A 256 -7.15 -12.89 16.08
N ASP A 257 -7.92 -12.07 16.75
CA ASP A 257 -7.76 -10.62 16.81
C ASP A 257 -7.00 -10.15 18.07
N GLY A 258 -6.28 -11.07 18.70
CA GLY A 258 -5.56 -10.86 19.95
C GLY A 258 -6.47 -10.79 21.19
N SER A 259 -7.79 -10.86 21.03
CA SER A 259 -8.71 -10.91 22.16
C SER A 259 -8.64 -12.27 22.87
N PHE A 260 -9.16 -12.33 24.10
CA PHE A 260 -9.19 -13.56 24.90
C PHE A 260 -10.04 -14.71 24.30
N LYS A 261 -10.68 -14.50 23.14
CA LYS A 261 -11.60 -15.44 22.49
C LYS A 261 -10.92 -16.54 21.66
N GLY A 262 -9.62 -16.40 21.37
CA GLY A 262 -8.89 -17.37 20.54
C GLY A 262 -9.26 -17.30 19.05
N TRP A 263 -9.22 -18.45 18.36
CA TRP A 263 -9.58 -18.52 16.94
C TRP A 263 -11.11 -18.53 16.75
N ASN A 264 -11.61 -17.63 15.92
CA ASN A 264 -13.00 -17.49 15.51
C ASN A 264 -13.12 -17.78 14.02
N ASN A 265 -14.31 -18.19 13.56
CA ASN A 265 -14.60 -18.39 12.14
C ASN A 265 -15.59 -17.34 11.66
N THR A 266 -15.34 -16.76 10.48
CA THR A 266 -16.26 -15.80 9.86
C THR A 266 -16.32 -15.96 8.36
N VAL A 267 -17.40 -15.45 7.77
CA VAL A 267 -17.55 -15.28 6.33
C VAL A 267 -17.56 -13.78 6.07
N LEU A 268 -16.70 -13.35 5.17
CA LEU A 268 -16.60 -11.95 4.81
C LEU A 268 -17.79 -11.58 3.93
N THR A 269 -18.38 -10.41 4.15
CA THR A 269 -19.65 -10.01 3.54
C THR A 269 -19.50 -8.76 2.69
N VAL A 270 -20.31 -8.65 1.64
CA VAL A 270 -20.37 -7.50 0.71
C VAL A 270 -21.10 -6.28 1.33
N GLY A 271 -21.27 -6.28 2.64
CA GLY A 271 -22.39 -5.65 3.34
C GLY A 271 -22.34 -4.13 3.48
N ASN A 272 -21.40 -3.43 2.86
CA ASN A 272 -21.35 -1.97 2.91
C ASN A 272 -21.59 -1.31 1.53
N SER A 273 -21.86 -2.10 0.48
CA SER A 273 -22.50 -1.54 -0.71
C SER A 273 -23.90 -1.07 -0.33
N THR A 274 -24.33 0.10 -0.81
CA THR A 274 -25.68 0.67 -0.62
C THR A 274 -26.83 -0.32 -0.90
N VAL A 275 -26.55 -1.38 -1.66
CA VAL A 275 -27.44 -2.53 -1.93
C VAL A 275 -27.73 -3.38 -0.68
N GLY A 276 -26.79 -3.55 0.25
CA GLY A 276 -26.99 -4.26 1.51
C GLY A 276 -28.02 -3.56 2.41
N TYR A 277 -28.01 -2.23 2.44
CA TYR A 277 -29.04 -1.41 3.12
C TYR A 277 -30.43 -1.57 2.48
N VAL A 278 -30.50 -1.64 1.15
CA VAL A 278 -31.77 -1.80 0.42
C VAL A 278 -32.33 -3.23 0.56
N LEU A 279 -31.49 -4.25 0.56
CA LEU A 279 -31.90 -5.65 0.77
C LEU A 279 -32.30 -5.94 2.22
N ASN A 280 -31.61 -5.35 3.20
CA ASN A 280 -31.98 -5.43 4.62
C ASN A 280 -33.25 -4.62 4.95
N ALA A 281 -33.72 -3.76 4.05
CA ALA A 281 -35.00 -3.06 4.15
C ALA A 281 -36.19 -3.88 3.58
N LEU A 282 -35.95 -5.09 3.06
CA LEU A 282 -37.03 -5.99 2.61
C LEU A 282 -37.74 -6.66 3.78
N PRO A 283 -39.07 -6.91 3.70
CA PRO A 283 -39.82 -7.59 4.75
C PRO A 283 -39.29 -9.01 4.96
N GLY A 284 -38.77 -9.29 6.15
CA GLY A 284 -38.21 -10.61 6.53
C GLY A 284 -36.75 -10.59 6.98
N HIS A 285 -36.04 -9.48 6.80
CA HIS A 285 -34.67 -9.30 7.33
C HIS A 285 -34.69 -8.65 8.72
N ASN A 286 -33.78 -9.10 9.60
CA ASN A 286 -33.68 -8.59 10.95
C ASN A 286 -32.96 -7.22 10.93
N PRO A 287 -33.56 -6.13 11.44
CA PRO A 287 -32.94 -4.79 11.44
C PRO A 287 -31.64 -4.66 12.25
N LEU A 288 -31.19 -5.75 12.89
CA LEU A 288 -29.91 -5.87 13.60
C LEU A 288 -28.78 -6.51 12.77
N ASP A 289 -29.06 -7.00 11.55
CA ASP A 289 -28.02 -7.50 10.63
C ASP A 289 -27.31 -6.34 9.91
N ILE A 290 -26.84 -5.34 10.67
CA ILE A 290 -25.98 -4.29 10.16
C ILE A 290 -24.62 -4.93 9.88
N PRO A 291 -24.13 -4.91 8.63
CA PRO A 291 -22.87 -5.56 8.31
C PRO A 291 -21.71 -4.90 9.06
N ASN A 292 -20.86 -5.73 9.67
CA ASN A 292 -19.69 -5.25 10.38
C ASN A 292 -18.62 -4.88 9.36
N SER A 293 -18.26 -3.60 9.28
CA SER A 293 -17.27 -3.08 8.33
C SER A 293 -15.88 -3.72 8.49
N ASN A 294 -15.55 -4.25 9.66
CA ASN A 294 -14.30 -4.99 9.85
C ASN A 294 -14.27 -6.33 9.08
N PHE A 295 -15.43 -6.87 8.71
CA PHE A 295 -15.58 -8.11 7.94
C PHE A 295 -16.10 -7.85 6.52
N GLU A 296 -15.94 -6.62 6.04
CA GLU A 296 -16.27 -6.29 4.65
C GLU A 296 -15.25 -6.91 3.70
N ALA A 297 -15.75 -7.68 2.74
CA ALA A 297 -15.00 -8.11 1.55
C ALA A 297 -15.95 -8.07 0.35
N THR A 298 -15.44 -7.69 -0.82
CA THR A 298 -16.29 -7.55 -2.00
C THR A 298 -15.88 -8.55 -3.09
N PRO A 299 -16.84 -9.33 -3.60
CA PRO A 299 -16.62 -10.09 -4.83
C PRO A 299 -16.63 -9.23 -6.11
N ASN A 300 -16.99 -7.93 -6.05
CA ASN A 300 -17.25 -7.11 -7.24
C ASN A 300 -16.90 -5.60 -7.08
N SER A 301 -15.90 -5.24 -6.25
CA SER A 301 -15.41 -3.84 -6.20
C SER A 301 -13.89 -3.78 -6.19
N THR A 302 -13.32 -2.57 -6.09
CA THR A 302 -11.88 -2.30 -6.05
C THR A 302 -11.15 -3.04 -4.94
N SER A 303 -11.83 -3.45 -3.86
CA SER A 303 -11.24 -4.30 -2.81
C SER A 303 -10.95 -5.75 -3.23
N TYR A 304 -11.50 -6.23 -4.36
CA TYR A 304 -11.02 -7.46 -4.99
C TYR A 304 -9.54 -7.36 -5.42
N LEU A 305 -9.05 -6.14 -5.57
CA LEU A 305 -7.72 -5.85 -6.07
C LEU A 305 -6.90 -5.41 -4.88
N GLY A 306 -6.06 -6.33 -4.44
CA GLY A 306 -5.10 -6.05 -3.39
C GLY A 306 -5.36 -6.63 -2.03
N HIS A 307 -6.60 -6.48 -1.57
CA HIS A 307 -7.10 -7.16 -0.39
C HIS A 307 -7.64 -8.54 -0.75
N GLY A 308 -7.92 -8.76 -2.04
CA GLY A 308 -8.61 -9.93 -2.53
C GLY A 308 -9.91 -10.15 -1.79
N TRP A 309 -10.32 -11.40 -1.68
CA TRP A 309 -11.49 -11.73 -0.87
C TRP A 309 -11.25 -11.56 0.63
N LEU A 310 -10.04 -11.27 1.10
CA LEU A 310 -9.74 -11.14 2.54
C LEU A 310 -10.15 -9.78 3.14
N GLY A 311 -10.55 -8.81 2.32
CA GLY A 311 -11.00 -7.51 2.81
C GLY A 311 -9.95 -6.84 3.71
N HIS A 312 -10.37 -6.30 4.84
CA HIS A 312 -9.47 -5.56 5.73
C HIS A 312 -8.55 -6.42 6.62
N PHE A 313 -8.59 -7.75 6.52
CA PHE A 313 -7.77 -8.60 7.38
C PHE A 313 -6.26 -8.34 7.29
N PRO A 314 -5.67 -8.16 6.10
CA PRO A 314 -4.27 -7.78 5.99
C PRO A 314 -3.95 -6.41 6.64
N ASP A 315 -4.93 -5.54 6.83
CA ASP A 315 -4.77 -4.18 7.38
C ASP A 315 -4.75 -4.12 8.90
N PHE A 316 -5.23 -5.17 9.57
CA PHE A 316 -5.26 -5.21 11.02
C PHE A 316 -3.96 -5.78 11.59
N SER A 317 -3.12 -4.90 12.12
CA SER A 317 -1.80 -5.21 12.68
C SER A 317 -1.80 -6.30 13.76
N SER A 318 -2.86 -6.39 14.58
CA SER A 318 -2.95 -7.37 15.67
C SER A 318 -3.53 -8.73 15.27
N VAL A 319 -4.02 -8.88 14.04
CA VAL A 319 -4.81 -10.04 13.61
C VAL A 319 -3.92 -11.16 13.06
N LYS A 320 -4.24 -12.39 13.44
CA LYS A 320 -3.78 -13.60 12.75
C LYS A 320 -4.96 -14.20 12.02
N PHE A 321 -4.75 -14.76 10.84
CA PHE A 321 -5.82 -15.39 10.09
C PHE A 321 -5.35 -16.62 9.31
N ARG A 322 -6.29 -17.52 9.03
CA ARG A 322 -6.07 -18.75 8.29
C ARG A 322 -7.05 -18.85 7.13
N TYR A 323 -6.53 -19.18 5.97
CA TYR A 323 -7.29 -19.27 4.75
C TYR A 323 -6.63 -20.24 3.76
N LYS A 324 -7.37 -20.60 2.71
CA LYS A 324 -6.91 -21.53 1.65
C LYS A 324 -6.95 -20.82 0.31
N PRO A 325 -5.89 -20.11 -0.12
CA PRO A 325 -5.93 -19.37 -1.36
C PRO A 325 -6.14 -20.30 -2.56
N CYS A 326 -6.79 -19.79 -3.61
CA CYS A 326 -7.19 -20.64 -4.74
C CYS A 326 -5.99 -21.23 -5.52
N TRP A 327 -4.83 -20.58 -5.45
CA TRP A 327 -3.61 -20.97 -6.16
C TRP A 327 -2.83 -22.07 -5.42
N SER A 328 -3.09 -22.27 -4.12
CA SER A 328 -2.47 -23.31 -3.30
C SER A 328 -3.24 -24.63 -3.38
N ASP A 329 -2.57 -25.76 -3.09
CA ASP A 329 -3.29 -27.01 -2.82
C ASP A 329 -4.22 -26.78 -1.59
N PRO A 330 -5.55 -26.95 -1.73
CA PRO A 330 -6.50 -26.70 -0.66
C PRO A 330 -6.46 -27.74 0.47
N ARG A 331 -5.63 -28.78 0.38
CA ARG A 331 -5.29 -29.61 1.55
C ARG A 331 -4.48 -28.84 2.58
N ASN A 332 -3.80 -27.77 2.16
CA ASN A 332 -2.98 -26.94 3.02
C ASN A 332 -3.73 -25.66 3.39
N THR A 333 -3.70 -25.32 4.68
CA THR A 333 -4.16 -24.02 5.18
C THR A 333 -2.95 -23.12 5.37
N ILE A 334 -3.04 -21.88 4.90
CA ILE A 334 -2.03 -20.85 5.14
C ILE A 334 -2.42 -20.07 6.38
N GLU A 335 -1.48 -19.89 7.31
CA GLU A 335 -1.61 -18.98 8.43
C GLU A 335 -0.81 -17.70 8.14
N ARG A 336 -1.44 -16.56 8.43
CA ARG A 336 -0.83 -15.23 8.41
C ARG A 336 -0.81 -14.68 9.82
N ASP A 337 0.34 -14.17 10.24
CA ASP A 337 0.60 -13.61 11.56
C ASP A 337 0.94 -12.13 11.40
N ASN A 338 -0.06 -11.28 11.16
CA ASN A 338 0.17 -9.86 10.87
C ASN A 338 1.08 -9.18 11.90
N PRO A 339 1.01 -9.47 13.22
CA PRO A 339 1.93 -8.87 14.17
C PRO A 339 3.41 -9.00 13.79
N LYS A 340 3.83 -10.18 13.30
CA LYS A 340 5.22 -10.40 12.86
C LYS A 340 5.53 -9.68 11.55
N GLU A 341 4.57 -9.64 10.63
CA GLU A 341 4.74 -9.01 9.32
C GLU A 341 4.82 -7.48 9.45
N TYR A 342 4.01 -6.89 10.33
CA TYR A 342 4.01 -5.46 10.65
C TYR A 342 5.28 -5.07 11.41
N GLU A 343 5.77 -5.91 12.31
CA GLU A 343 7.06 -5.69 12.95
C GLU A 343 8.21 -5.73 11.93
N ALA A 344 8.21 -6.70 11.02
CA ALA A 344 9.19 -6.79 9.95
C ALA A 344 9.14 -5.56 9.03
N ALA A 345 7.93 -5.10 8.67
CA ALA A 345 7.73 -3.86 7.93
C ALA A 345 8.32 -2.66 8.69
N TRP A 346 8.01 -2.52 9.98
CA TRP A 346 8.53 -1.42 10.80
C TRP A 346 10.06 -1.42 10.86
N VAL A 347 10.69 -2.60 11.01
CA VAL A 347 12.16 -2.74 11.02
C VAL A 347 12.76 -2.36 9.66
N GLU A 348 12.16 -2.83 8.56
CA GLU A 348 12.62 -2.53 7.21
C GLU A 348 12.50 -1.04 6.87
N LEU A 349 11.39 -0.40 7.24
CA LEU A 349 11.19 1.04 7.12
C LEU A 349 12.22 1.81 7.93
N THR A 350 12.49 1.39 9.17
CA THR A 350 13.47 2.05 10.04
C THR A 350 14.87 1.94 9.44
N SER A 351 15.21 0.79 8.84
CA SER A 351 16.45 0.62 8.08
C SER A 351 16.52 1.56 6.88
N LEU A 352 15.46 1.67 6.07
CA LEU A 352 15.41 2.58 4.92
C LEU A 352 15.63 4.03 5.37
N PHE A 353 14.89 4.48 6.38
CA PHE A 353 14.99 5.84 6.90
C PHE A 353 16.37 6.12 7.50
N TYR A 354 16.94 5.16 8.24
CA TYR A 354 18.26 5.33 8.84
C TYR A 354 19.35 5.48 7.77
N GLN A 355 19.28 4.68 6.71
CA GLN A 355 20.16 4.81 5.54
C GLN A 355 19.96 6.15 4.85
N ALA A 356 18.72 6.58 4.65
CA ALA A 356 18.41 7.87 4.02
C ALA A 356 18.90 9.09 4.83
N LYS A 357 18.93 8.96 6.15
CA LYS A 357 19.36 10.02 7.08
C LYS A 357 20.87 10.06 7.28
N THR A 358 21.51 8.91 7.34
CA THR A 358 22.91 8.80 7.81
C THR A 358 23.89 8.30 6.76
N GLY A 359 23.41 7.75 5.64
CA GLY A 359 24.23 7.06 4.63
C GLY A 359 24.80 5.72 5.12
N ARG A 360 24.38 5.22 6.29
CA ARG A 360 24.89 3.98 6.90
C ARG A 360 23.78 2.96 7.09
N LYS A 361 24.14 1.69 7.15
CA LYS A 361 23.23 0.59 7.48
C LYS A 361 22.88 0.62 8.99
N LEU A 362 21.63 0.29 9.32
CA LEU A 362 21.15 0.27 10.70
C LEU A 362 21.73 -0.92 11.44
N GLU A 363 22.23 -0.69 12.66
CA GLU A 363 22.67 -1.73 13.60
C GLU A 363 21.58 -1.97 14.65
N ILE A 364 21.26 -3.23 14.96
CA ILE A 364 20.22 -3.58 15.94
C ILE A 364 20.80 -3.52 17.37
N ASN A 365 21.07 -2.30 17.83
CA ASN A 365 21.53 -2.01 19.19
C ASN A 365 20.38 -1.95 20.21
N GLU A 366 20.67 -1.71 21.49
CA GLU A 366 19.66 -1.69 22.56
C GLU A 366 18.60 -0.61 22.40
N GLN A 367 18.94 0.56 21.82
CA GLN A 367 17.96 1.60 21.54
C GLN A 367 16.97 1.13 20.46
N VAL A 368 17.49 0.57 19.36
CA VAL A 368 16.65 0.04 18.28
C VAL A 368 15.78 -1.11 18.78
N LYS A 369 16.30 -2.02 19.60
CA LYS A 369 15.50 -3.09 20.23
C LYS A 369 14.39 -2.54 21.13
N SER A 370 14.67 -1.48 21.88
CA SER A 370 13.65 -0.77 22.66
C SER A 370 12.55 -0.21 21.76
N ASP A 371 12.91 0.42 20.64
CA ASP A 371 11.92 1.01 19.73
C ASP A 371 11.13 -0.05 18.96
N ILE A 372 11.75 -1.18 18.60
CA ILE A 372 11.03 -2.38 18.11
C ILE A 372 10.03 -2.87 19.17
N SER A 373 10.43 -2.93 20.44
CA SER A 373 9.54 -3.37 21.51
C SER A 373 8.35 -2.43 21.70
N LYS A 374 8.53 -1.11 21.52
CA LYS A 374 7.43 -0.15 21.54
C LYS A 374 6.51 -0.38 20.34
N ALA A 375 7.06 -0.44 19.13
CA ALA A 375 6.28 -0.70 17.91
C ALA A 375 5.44 -1.98 18.05
N ARG A 376 6.05 -3.07 18.55
CA ARG A 376 5.37 -4.33 18.85
C ARG A 376 4.18 -4.13 19.81
N GLN A 377 4.33 -3.33 20.86
CA GLN A 377 3.21 -3.06 21.79
C GLN A 377 2.02 -2.39 21.08
N ALA A 378 2.26 -1.46 20.15
CA ALA A 378 1.17 -0.86 19.37
C ALA A 378 0.55 -1.87 18.40
N ILE A 379 1.38 -2.59 17.64
CA ILE A 379 0.99 -3.60 16.65
C ILE A 379 0.17 -4.74 17.27
N GLU A 380 0.58 -5.25 18.43
CA GLU A 380 -0.07 -6.37 19.11
C GLU A 380 -1.28 -5.95 19.94
N THR A 381 -1.66 -4.67 19.96
CA THR A 381 -2.80 -4.20 20.75
C THR A 381 -4.09 -4.88 20.27
N PRO A 382 -4.73 -5.71 21.11
CA PRO A 382 -5.92 -6.45 20.71
C PRO A 382 -7.08 -5.55 20.31
N CYS A 383 -7.86 -5.97 19.32
CA CYS A 383 -9.11 -5.33 18.95
C CYS A 383 -10.19 -6.41 18.77
N ASP A 384 -11.31 -6.32 19.48
CA ASP A 384 -12.40 -7.28 19.34
C ASP A 384 -13.19 -6.98 18.05
N LEU A 385 -12.75 -7.53 16.92
CA LEU A 385 -13.30 -7.21 15.60
C LEU A 385 -14.78 -7.61 15.48
N ALA A 386 -15.19 -8.63 16.24
CA ALA A 386 -16.56 -9.12 16.26
C ALA A 386 -17.53 -8.20 17.00
N LYS A 387 -17.04 -7.34 17.90
CA LYS A 387 -17.92 -6.36 18.54
C LYS A 387 -18.32 -5.30 17.52
N PHE A 388 -19.62 -5.11 17.38
CA PHE A 388 -20.20 -3.93 16.75
C PHE A 388 -19.88 -2.73 17.64
N ILE A 389 -18.72 -2.10 17.43
CA ILE A 389 -18.31 -0.89 18.15
C ILE A 389 -18.37 0.27 17.15
N PRO A 390 -18.80 1.48 17.56
CA PRO A 390 -18.59 2.72 16.80
C PRO A 390 -17.09 3.10 16.60
N ILE A 391 -16.16 2.20 16.95
CA ILE A 391 -14.71 2.41 16.92
C ILE A 391 -14.11 1.25 16.11
N PRO A 392 -13.88 1.43 14.80
CA PRO A 392 -13.23 0.47 13.92
C PRO A 392 -11.84 0.05 14.42
N GLY A 393 -11.34 -1.09 13.92
CA GLY A 393 -10.02 -1.63 14.30
C GLY A 393 -8.89 -0.62 14.19
N ARG A 394 -8.87 0.16 13.10
CA ARG A 394 -7.89 1.24 12.85
C ARG A 394 -7.82 2.31 13.94
N VAL A 395 -8.95 2.68 14.57
CA VAL A 395 -8.94 3.68 15.66
C VAL A 395 -8.33 3.12 16.94
N THR A 396 -8.54 1.82 17.19
CA THR A 396 -7.88 1.15 18.32
C THR A 396 -6.37 1.16 18.12
N SER A 397 -5.91 0.83 16.91
CA SER A 397 -4.49 0.82 16.60
C SER A 397 -3.86 2.22 16.58
N GLN A 398 -4.56 3.23 16.05
CA GLN A 398 -4.16 4.64 16.16
C GLN A 398 -3.84 5.02 17.62
N LYS A 399 -4.76 4.73 18.55
CA LYS A 399 -4.59 5.06 19.98
C LYS A 399 -3.40 4.31 20.57
N ALA A 400 -3.16 3.08 20.14
CA ALA A 400 -2.03 2.29 20.57
C ALA A 400 -0.70 2.92 20.13
N TRP A 401 -0.60 3.34 18.87
CA TRP A 401 0.54 4.09 18.36
C TRP A 401 0.75 5.39 19.14
N GLN A 402 -0.28 6.23 19.24
CA GLN A 402 -0.20 7.51 19.95
C GLN A 402 0.32 7.37 21.40
N LYS A 403 0.01 6.26 22.09
CA LYS A 403 0.47 5.98 23.44
C LYS A 403 1.96 5.68 23.54
N ILE A 404 2.55 5.03 22.53
CA ILE A 404 3.97 4.63 22.55
C ILE A 404 4.90 5.70 21.96
N LEU A 405 4.34 6.68 21.24
CA LEU A 405 5.12 7.70 20.56
C LEU A 405 5.85 8.59 21.58
N PRO A 406 7.16 8.80 21.43
CA PRO A 406 7.90 9.73 22.29
C PRO A 406 7.47 11.18 22.07
N GLU A 407 7.10 11.53 20.84
CA GLU A 407 6.53 12.82 20.47
C GLU A 407 5.39 12.60 19.47
N GLN A 408 4.33 13.41 19.55
CA GLN A 408 3.24 13.34 18.59
C GLN A 408 3.62 14.01 17.26
N PRO A 409 3.08 13.53 16.11
CA PRO A 409 3.24 14.19 14.83
C PRO A 409 2.76 15.64 14.89
N GLY A 410 3.34 16.50 14.05
CA GLY A 410 2.88 17.89 13.92
C GLY A 410 1.40 17.97 13.51
N ALA A 411 0.90 16.97 12.80
CA ALA A 411 -0.49 16.82 12.40
C ALA A 411 -1.09 15.53 12.95
N GLN A 412 -1.81 15.57 14.07
CA GLN A 412 -2.52 14.38 14.57
C GLN A 412 -3.82 14.17 13.78
N ILE A 413 -3.90 13.03 13.08
CA ILE A 413 -5.02 12.66 12.21
C ILE A 413 -6.02 11.76 12.94
N ASP A 414 -7.26 11.81 12.53
CA ASP A 414 -8.36 10.91 12.90
C ASP A 414 -8.52 9.84 11.83
N THR A 415 -8.15 8.59 12.14
CA THR A 415 -8.24 7.46 11.21
C THR A 415 -9.69 7.09 10.85
N LEU A 416 -10.71 7.67 11.50
CA LEU A 416 -12.09 7.56 11.04
C LEU A 416 -12.39 8.40 9.80
N GLN A 417 -11.60 9.44 9.55
CA GLN A 417 -11.78 10.32 8.41
C GLN A 417 -10.88 9.84 7.27
N GLU A 418 -11.48 9.60 6.10
CA GLU A 418 -10.81 8.99 4.95
C GLU A 418 -10.93 9.94 3.75
N PRO A 419 -9.95 10.83 3.50
CA PRO A 419 -8.82 11.19 4.37
C PRO A 419 -9.19 12.17 5.49
N ASP A 420 -8.43 12.17 6.59
CA ASP A 420 -8.38 13.32 7.48
C ASP A 420 -7.72 14.51 6.75
N SER A 421 -8.39 15.66 6.77
CA SER A 421 -7.91 16.93 6.19
C SER A 421 -6.47 17.32 6.58
N LYS A 422 -5.98 16.90 7.74
CA LYS A 422 -4.63 17.17 8.24
C LYS A 422 -3.56 16.28 7.59
N ALA A 423 -3.94 15.10 7.08
CA ALA A 423 -3.07 14.23 6.29
C ALA A 423 -2.93 14.70 4.83
N VAL A 424 -3.89 15.48 4.32
CA VAL A 424 -3.88 15.95 2.92
C VAL A 424 -2.63 16.78 2.62
N LEU A 425 -2.01 16.50 1.48
CA LEU A 425 -0.95 17.35 0.92
C LEU A 425 -1.60 18.50 0.14
N GLY A 426 -1.43 19.72 0.66
CA GLY A 426 -2.01 20.91 0.06
C GLY A 426 -1.32 21.31 -1.24
N GLY A 427 -2.04 22.04 -2.10
CA GLY A 427 -1.47 22.59 -3.33
C GLY A 427 -2.47 23.05 -4.37
N VAL A 428 -3.71 22.56 -4.32
CA VAL A 428 -4.81 23.07 -5.16
C VAL A 428 -5.25 24.44 -4.65
N ILE A 429 -5.15 25.46 -5.51
CA ILE A 429 -5.56 26.84 -5.22
C ILE A 429 -7.01 27.07 -5.62
N GLU A 430 -7.39 26.55 -6.79
CA GLU A 430 -8.71 26.76 -7.38
C GLU A 430 -9.09 25.62 -8.33
N ARG A 431 -10.38 25.28 -8.37
CA ARG A 431 -10.96 24.27 -9.27
C ARG A 431 -12.01 24.92 -10.15
N LYS A 432 -11.78 24.98 -11.47
CA LYS A 432 -12.69 25.54 -12.49
C LYS A 432 -12.67 24.68 -13.77
N GLY A 433 -13.00 23.40 -13.63
CA GLY A 433 -12.85 22.38 -14.70
C GLY A 433 -11.39 21.93 -14.89
N THR A 434 -10.46 22.89 -14.95
CA THR A 434 -9.02 22.67 -14.73
C THR A 434 -8.69 23.01 -13.26
N SER A 435 -7.80 22.24 -12.65
CA SER A 435 -7.25 22.55 -11.32
C SER A 435 -6.03 23.45 -11.45
N TYR A 436 -5.98 24.53 -10.68
CA TYR A 436 -4.81 25.38 -10.56
C TYR A 436 -4.00 24.94 -9.34
N VAL A 437 -2.76 24.49 -9.57
CA VAL A 437 -1.92 23.87 -8.56
C VAL A 437 -0.61 24.63 -8.44
N ASN A 438 -0.23 25.00 -7.21
CA ASN A 438 1.02 25.69 -6.96
C ASN A 438 2.22 24.76 -7.27
N ILE A 439 3.17 25.22 -8.09
CA ILE A 439 4.33 24.42 -8.51
C ILE A 439 5.30 24.05 -7.38
N GLN A 440 5.26 24.75 -6.24
CA GLN A 440 6.13 24.47 -5.10
C GLN A 440 5.42 23.72 -3.98
N SER A 441 4.15 23.35 -4.18
CA SER A 441 3.34 22.70 -3.15
C SER A 441 3.74 21.24 -2.90
N ASP A 442 3.47 20.75 -1.70
CA ASP A 442 3.69 19.35 -1.36
C ASP A 442 2.87 18.41 -2.25
N LEU A 443 1.66 18.82 -2.66
CA LEU A 443 0.84 18.07 -3.61
C LEU A 443 1.56 17.83 -4.94
N TYR A 444 2.20 18.87 -5.48
CA TYR A 444 2.87 18.73 -6.77
C TYR A 444 4.21 17.98 -6.65
N LEU A 445 4.95 18.18 -5.56
CA LEU A 445 6.13 17.36 -5.28
C LEU A 445 5.77 15.88 -5.08
N PHE A 446 4.63 15.60 -4.45
CA PHE A 446 4.06 14.26 -4.37
C PHE A 446 3.72 13.69 -5.74
N GLN A 447 3.10 14.48 -6.61
CA GLN A 447 2.81 14.05 -7.98
C GLN A 447 4.09 13.66 -8.75
N ILE A 448 5.17 14.43 -8.60
CA ILE A 448 6.48 14.11 -9.21
C ILE A 448 7.03 12.81 -8.62
N ALA A 449 6.98 12.65 -7.30
CA ALA A 449 7.53 11.47 -6.62
C ALA A 449 6.72 10.20 -6.92
N ALA A 450 5.39 10.29 -6.99
CA ALA A 450 4.49 9.21 -7.38
C ALA A 450 4.76 8.77 -8.82
N ASP A 451 4.84 9.74 -9.74
CA ASP A 451 5.15 9.46 -11.15
C ASP A 451 6.54 8.80 -11.31
N TYR A 452 7.55 9.29 -10.57
CA TYR A 452 8.87 8.67 -10.51
C TYR A 452 8.79 7.22 -10.02
N HIS A 453 8.05 6.98 -8.93
CA HIS A 453 7.83 5.66 -8.36
C HIS A 453 7.24 4.72 -9.42
N PHE A 454 6.15 5.14 -10.06
CA PHE A 454 5.48 4.35 -11.09
C PHE A 454 6.41 3.98 -12.24
N HIS A 455 7.14 4.96 -12.78
CA HIS A 455 8.07 4.73 -13.89
C HIS A 455 9.18 3.75 -13.52
N PHE A 456 9.67 3.80 -12.27
CA PHE A 456 10.64 2.83 -11.75
C PHE A 456 10.09 1.41 -11.74
N ILE A 457 8.89 1.19 -11.18
CA ILE A 457 8.25 -0.14 -11.14
C ILE A 457 7.97 -0.64 -12.56
N LYS A 458 7.37 0.19 -13.41
CA LYS A 458 7.05 -0.13 -14.80
C LYS A 458 8.29 -0.52 -15.60
N HIS A 459 9.37 0.24 -15.46
CA HIS A 459 10.63 -0.04 -16.13
C HIS A 459 11.21 -1.38 -15.64
N TYR A 460 11.30 -1.59 -14.33
CA TYR A 460 11.87 -2.81 -13.75
C TYR A 460 11.13 -4.07 -14.21
N LEU A 461 9.79 -4.07 -14.12
CA LEU A 461 8.98 -5.24 -14.50
C LEU A 461 9.12 -5.56 -15.99
N LYS A 462 9.14 -4.54 -16.85
CA LYS A 462 9.31 -4.70 -18.29
C LYS A 462 10.72 -5.20 -18.64
N ALA A 463 11.76 -4.57 -18.09
CA ALA A 463 13.16 -4.89 -18.37
C ALA A 463 13.52 -6.34 -17.99
N ASN A 464 12.87 -6.88 -16.96
CA ASN A 464 13.08 -8.25 -16.48
C ASN A 464 12.07 -9.26 -17.05
N GLY A 465 11.22 -8.87 -18.01
CA GLY A 465 10.23 -9.77 -18.63
C GLY A 465 9.21 -10.36 -17.64
N ILE A 466 8.88 -9.61 -16.58
CA ILE A 466 7.94 -10.03 -15.54
C ILE A 466 6.52 -9.64 -15.94
N TYR A 467 6.31 -8.35 -16.24
CA TYR A 467 5.01 -7.81 -16.61
C TYR A 467 5.17 -6.53 -17.43
N GLN A 468 4.24 -6.30 -18.35
CA GLN A 468 4.16 -5.08 -19.13
C GLN A 468 2.77 -4.48 -18.92
N PHE A 469 2.71 -3.29 -18.33
CA PHE A 469 1.45 -2.55 -18.18
C PHE A 469 0.92 -2.13 -19.56
N THR A 470 -0.38 -2.34 -19.77
CA THR A 470 -1.07 -2.07 -21.05
C THR A 470 -2.33 -1.21 -20.91
N GLY A 471 -2.78 -0.94 -19.68
CA GLY A 471 -3.92 -0.07 -19.38
C GLY A 471 -3.71 1.37 -19.85
N GLU A 472 -4.80 2.10 -20.06
CA GLU A 472 -4.79 3.49 -20.54
C GLU A 472 -4.18 4.42 -19.51
N TRP A 473 -4.47 4.23 -18.22
CA TRP A 473 -3.83 4.97 -17.13
C TRP A 473 -2.30 4.79 -17.13
N SER A 474 -1.84 3.57 -17.40
CA SER A 474 -0.40 3.26 -17.41
C SER A 474 0.37 3.94 -18.55
N LYS A 475 -0.34 4.34 -19.61
CA LYS A 475 0.21 5.03 -20.79
C LYS A 475 0.20 6.55 -20.64
N GLN A 476 -0.48 7.08 -19.62
CA GLN A 476 -0.48 8.52 -19.36
C GLN A 476 0.94 9.01 -19.05
N ARG A 477 1.31 10.13 -19.69
CA ARG A 477 2.60 10.79 -19.51
C ARG A 477 2.71 11.48 -18.14
N SER A 478 1.58 11.87 -17.54
CA SER A 478 1.51 12.63 -16.28
C SER A 478 2.52 13.79 -16.23
N THR A 479 3.39 13.86 -15.21
CA THR A 479 4.26 15.03 -14.99
C THR A 479 5.70 14.84 -15.47
N LEU A 480 6.23 13.62 -15.47
CA LEU A 480 7.61 13.33 -15.85
C LEU A 480 7.75 13.03 -17.34
N SER A 481 8.86 13.47 -17.93
CA SER A 481 9.22 13.05 -19.28
C SER A 481 9.66 11.58 -19.33
N ASP A 482 9.46 10.92 -20.48
CA ASP A 482 9.93 9.54 -20.71
C ASP A 482 11.44 9.36 -20.50
N ALA A 483 12.23 10.43 -20.59
CA ALA A 483 13.67 10.41 -20.33
C ALA A 483 14.03 10.02 -18.88
N ILE A 484 13.04 9.95 -17.97
CA ILE A 484 13.24 9.48 -16.60
C ILE A 484 13.79 8.06 -16.54
N VAL A 485 13.49 7.21 -17.54
CA VAL A 485 13.96 5.83 -17.59
C VAL A 485 15.49 5.73 -17.64
N ASN A 486 16.16 6.75 -18.15
CA ASN A 486 17.62 6.83 -18.21
C ASN A 486 18.27 6.96 -16.82
N LEU A 487 17.49 7.19 -15.76
CA LEU A 487 17.98 7.20 -14.39
C LEU A 487 17.93 5.81 -13.74
N PHE A 488 17.25 4.84 -14.34
CA PHE A 488 17.09 3.48 -13.76
C PHE A 488 18.16 2.50 -14.23
N GLU A 489 18.76 2.78 -15.39
CA GLU A 489 19.96 2.14 -15.94
C GLU A 489 21.19 2.51 -15.11
#